data_AF-A0A8X6PIC2-F1
#
_entry.id   AF-A0A8X6PIC2-F1
#
_cell.length_a   1.000
_cell.length_b   1.000
_cell.length_c   1.000
_cell.angle_alpha   90.00
_cell.angle_beta   90.00
_cell.angle_gamma   90.00
#
_symmetry.space_group_name_H-M   'P 1'
#
loop_
_entity.id
_entity.type
_entity.pdbx_description
1 polymer ?
#
loop_
_entity_poly.entity_id
_entity_poly.type
_entity_poly.pdbx_seq_one_letter_code
_entity_poly.pdbx_strand_id
1 'polypeptide(L)'
;MQIWGEENECTFNKTEGHECDWTEKCCTMTCKITPKSWKKFCGHGDPTCGPNYVQCDGKSMQCPVSYDIKTYNGRRCVHRERERIGSGTCKDGFCVSSVCKDAGLEDCVCSHSFSKVCKVCCRHSKKGSKCQPAERFGLKSNDSSYFHRDPGIICAQTSNYQCNK
;
A
#
# COMPACT_ATOMS: atom_id res chain seq x y z
N MET A 1 -4.09 -28.13 46.85
CA MET A 1 -5.05 -28.03 45.72
C MET A 1 -5.07 -26.59 45.27
N GLN A 2 -4.91 -26.38 43.97
CA GLN A 2 -4.60 -25.10 43.33
C GLN A 2 -5.66 -24.02 43.58
N ILE A 3 -5.15 -22.84 43.95
CA ILE A 3 -5.86 -21.57 43.93
C ILE A 3 -6.00 -21.20 42.45
N TRP A 4 -7.24 -21.07 41.98
CA TRP A 4 -7.53 -20.51 40.66
C TRP A 4 -7.15 -19.03 40.73
N GLY A 5 -6.03 -18.68 40.10
CA GLY A 5 -5.68 -17.27 39.90
C GLY A 5 -6.71 -16.68 38.95
N GLU A 6 -7.47 -15.70 39.44
CA GLU A 6 -8.32 -14.86 38.60
C GLU A 6 -7.46 -14.36 37.43
N GLU A 7 -7.92 -14.63 36.21
CA GLU A 7 -7.37 -13.98 35.03
C GLU A 7 -7.54 -12.48 35.27
N ASN A 8 -6.44 -11.79 35.59
CA ASN A 8 -6.45 -10.34 35.64
C ASN A 8 -6.96 -9.87 34.28
N GLU A 9 -8.19 -9.34 34.23
CA GLU A 9 -8.69 -8.59 33.09
C GLU A 9 -7.60 -7.60 32.67
N CYS A 10 -7.36 -7.43 31.38
CA CYS A 10 -6.37 -6.47 30.88
C CYS A 10 -6.80 -5.04 31.22
N THR A 11 -6.66 -4.63 32.47
CA THR A 11 -7.02 -3.30 32.96
C THR A 11 -5.87 -2.36 32.70
N PHE A 12 -6.06 -1.50 31.70
CA PHE A 12 -5.14 -0.41 31.38
C PHE A 12 -5.07 0.58 32.55
N ASN A 13 -3.92 0.66 33.22
CA ASN A 13 -3.77 1.47 34.42
C ASN A 13 -3.61 2.96 34.08
N LYS A 14 -4.73 3.71 34.09
CA LYS A 14 -4.72 5.18 33.86
C LYS A 14 -3.98 5.98 34.94
N THR A 15 -3.67 5.38 36.10
CA THR A 15 -3.07 6.12 37.23
C THR A 15 -1.60 6.49 37.05
N GLU A 16 -0.90 5.95 36.06
CA GLU A 16 0.50 6.27 35.74
C GLU A 16 0.65 7.35 34.63
N GLY A 17 -0.44 8.05 34.28
CA GLY A 17 -0.42 9.06 33.22
C GLY A 17 -0.50 8.46 31.80
N HIS A 18 -0.93 7.21 31.70
CA HIS A 18 -1.20 6.55 30.42
C HIS A 18 -2.59 6.96 29.89
N GLU A 19 -2.64 7.40 28.65
CA GLU A 19 -3.85 7.94 27.98
C GLU A 19 -4.50 6.91 27.04
N CYS A 20 -3.72 5.99 26.46
CA CYS A 20 -4.18 5.00 25.49
C CYS A 20 -3.31 3.74 25.45
N ASP A 21 -3.85 2.65 24.92
CA ASP A 21 -3.11 1.40 24.67
C ASP A 21 -2.21 1.55 23.44
N TRP A 22 -0.93 1.18 23.53
CA TRP A 22 0.04 1.28 22.44
C TRP A 22 -0.32 0.42 21.21
N THR A 23 -1.21 -0.56 21.36
CA THR A 23 -1.77 -1.36 20.27
C THR A 23 -2.77 -0.58 19.41
N GLU A 24 -3.32 0.52 19.93
CA GLU A 24 -4.21 1.41 19.19
C GLU A 24 -3.45 2.29 18.19
N LYS A 25 -4.04 2.49 17.02
CA LYS A 25 -3.35 3.13 15.88
C LYS A 25 -2.89 4.56 16.16
N CYS A 26 -3.65 5.31 16.96
CA CYS A 26 -3.31 6.68 17.35
C CYS A 26 -2.68 6.79 18.74
N CYS A 27 -2.09 5.71 19.25
CA CYS A 27 -1.29 5.74 20.46
C CYS A 27 0.21 5.70 20.15
N THR A 28 1.00 6.33 21.02
CA THR A 28 2.47 6.22 21.02
C THR A 28 2.92 5.02 21.85
N MET A 29 4.18 4.59 21.70
CA MET A 29 4.77 3.55 22.56
C MET A 29 4.88 3.96 24.03
N THR A 30 4.75 5.26 24.33
CA THR A 30 4.71 5.81 25.68
C THR A 30 3.27 5.94 26.22
N CYS A 31 2.32 5.24 25.59
CA CYS A 31 0.90 5.23 25.98
C CYS A 31 0.24 6.63 25.98
N LYS A 32 0.66 7.52 25.07
CA LYS A 32 0.09 8.88 24.88
C LYS A 32 -0.65 9.00 23.56
N ILE A 33 -1.67 9.86 23.51
CA ILE A 33 -2.39 10.11 22.26
C ILE A 33 -1.44 10.82 21.28
N THR A 34 -1.42 10.32 20.04
CA THR A 34 -0.59 10.90 18.97
C THR A 34 -1.07 12.32 18.65
N PRO A 35 -0.22 13.36 18.76
CA PRO A 35 -0.63 14.74 18.49
C PRO A 35 -1.07 14.97 17.04
N LYS A 36 -2.08 15.83 16.83
CA LYS A 36 -2.54 16.25 15.49
C LYS A 36 -1.42 16.83 14.62
N SER A 37 -0.46 17.53 15.24
CA SER A 37 0.68 18.15 14.55
C SER A 37 1.57 17.13 13.82
N TRP A 38 1.55 15.86 14.24
CA TRP A 38 2.34 14.80 13.61
C TRP A 38 1.75 14.33 12.29
N LYS A 39 0.48 14.66 12.00
CA LYS A 39 -0.24 14.24 10.78
C LYS A 39 -0.09 12.73 10.50
N LYS A 40 -0.01 11.92 11.57
CA LYS A 40 0.20 10.47 11.49
C LYS A 40 -1.02 9.85 10.83
N PHE A 41 -0.84 9.27 9.64
CA PHE A 41 -1.86 8.45 9.01
C PHE A 41 -2.14 7.22 9.88
N CYS A 42 -3.41 7.00 10.20
CA CYS A 42 -3.86 5.87 11.02
C CYS A 42 -4.87 4.99 10.29
N GLY A 43 -5.17 5.29 9.02
CA GLY A 43 -6.14 4.55 8.23
C GLY A 43 -5.76 3.09 8.05
N HIS A 44 -6.72 2.30 7.57
CA HIS A 44 -6.40 0.97 7.08
C HIS A 44 -5.63 1.09 5.75
N GLY A 45 -4.50 0.40 5.67
CA GLY A 45 -3.69 0.31 4.46
C GLY A 45 -2.74 1.48 4.22
N ASP A 46 -2.61 1.89 2.96
CA ASP A 46 -1.57 2.82 2.53
C ASP A 46 -2.08 4.28 2.53
N PRO A 47 -1.25 5.26 2.95
CA PRO A 47 -1.63 6.68 2.95
C PRO A 47 -2.03 7.23 1.57
N THR A 48 -1.59 6.58 0.48
CA THR A 48 -1.94 6.94 -0.90
C THR A 48 -3.30 6.36 -1.34
N CYS A 49 -3.83 5.41 -0.59
CA CYS A 49 -5.06 4.67 -0.86
C CYS A 49 -6.22 5.03 0.07
N GLY A 50 -6.09 6.14 0.78
CA GLY A 50 -7.15 6.66 1.62
C GLY A 50 -7.18 8.18 1.65
N PRO A 51 -8.22 8.74 2.28
CA PRO A 51 -8.32 10.18 2.46
C PRO A 51 -7.23 10.73 3.36
N ASN A 52 -6.77 11.95 3.06
CA ASN A 52 -5.79 12.67 3.88
C ASN A 52 -6.32 12.99 5.30
N TYR A 53 -7.64 12.95 5.51
CA TYR A 53 -8.26 13.20 6.82
C TYR A 53 -8.18 11.99 7.77
N VAL A 54 -7.74 10.82 7.30
CA VAL A 54 -7.59 9.61 8.13
C VAL A 54 -6.26 9.63 8.88
N GLN A 55 -6.08 10.69 9.65
CA GLN A 55 -4.92 10.96 10.47
C GLN A 55 -5.34 11.09 11.93
N CYS A 56 -4.42 10.80 12.85
CA CYS A 56 -4.65 11.01 14.27
C CYS A 56 -5.00 12.47 14.56
N ASP A 57 -6.10 12.67 15.28
CA ASP A 57 -6.68 14.00 15.53
C ASP A 57 -6.14 14.68 16.79
N GLY A 58 -5.28 13.98 17.55
CA GLY A 58 -4.73 14.45 18.83
C GLY A 58 -5.71 14.39 20.00
N LYS A 59 -6.88 13.77 19.83
CA LYS A 59 -7.94 13.71 20.86
C LYS A 59 -8.39 12.29 21.17
N SER A 60 -8.26 11.37 20.21
CA SER A 60 -8.66 9.98 20.37
C SER A 60 -7.54 9.02 20.00
N MET A 61 -7.51 7.86 20.66
CA MET A 61 -6.69 6.72 20.28
C MET A 61 -7.25 5.98 19.05
N GLN A 62 -8.54 6.17 18.77
CA GLN A 62 -9.20 5.61 17.60
C GLN A 62 -8.90 6.43 16.36
N CYS A 63 -8.66 5.74 15.24
CA CYS A 63 -8.53 6.41 13.97
C CYS A 63 -9.90 6.87 13.43
N PRO A 64 -10.03 8.08 12.87
CA PRO A 64 -11.26 8.50 12.21
C PRO A 64 -11.72 7.50 11.15
N VAL A 65 -13.01 7.15 11.14
CA VAL A 65 -13.59 6.23 10.16
C VAL A 65 -13.66 6.90 8.79
N SER A 66 -13.22 6.20 7.74
CA SER A 66 -13.34 6.64 6.35
C SER A 66 -14.43 5.84 5.64
N TYR A 67 -15.55 6.50 5.34
CA TYR A 67 -16.62 5.91 4.54
C TYR A 67 -16.30 5.88 3.03
N ASP A 68 -15.35 6.71 2.59
CA ASP A 68 -15.05 6.92 1.17
C ASP A 68 -13.92 6.04 0.63
N ILE A 69 -13.48 5.01 1.37
CA ILE A 69 -12.28 4.23 1.02
C ILE A 69 -12.35 3.62 -0.39
N LYS A 70 -13.55 3.23 -0.83
CA LYS A 70 -13.80 2.65 -2.16
C LYS A 70 -13.61 3.64 -3.31
N THR A 71 -13.75 4.94 -3.05
CA THR A 71 -13.55 6.00 -4.08
C THR A 71 -12.09 6.09 -4.53
N TYR A 72 -11.17 5.49 -3.77
CA TYR A 72 -9.75 5.43 -4.11
C TYR A 72 -9.37 4.17 -4.89
N ASN A 73 -10.29 3.22 -5.11
CA ASN A 73 -9.97 1.99 -5.85
C ASN A 73 -9.49 2.30 -7.28
N GLY A 74 -8.44 1.61 -7.72
CA GLY A 74 -7.79 1.84 -9.03
C GLY A 74 -6.85 3.05 -9.08
N ARG A 75 -6.82 3.91 -8.04
CA ARG A 75 -5.85 4.99 -7.94
C ARG A 75 -4.44 4.42 -7.82
N ARG A 76 -3.47 5.04 -8.51
CA ARG A 76 -2.08 4.65 -8.40
C ARG A 76 -1.54 4.87 -6.98
N CYS A 77 -0.81 3.89 -6.49
CA CYS A 77 -0.11 3.92 -5.23
C CYS A 77 1.29 3.30 -5.38
N VAL A 78 2.16 3.55 -4.40
CA VAL A 78 3.50 2.99 -4.37
C VAL A 78 3.48 1.82 -3.39
N HIS A 79 3.81 0.63 -3.88
CA HIS A 79 3.87 -0.57 -3.05
C HIS A 79 5.08 -0.48 -2.13
N ARG A 80 4.93 -0.77 -0.83
CA ARG A 80 6.07 -0.82 0.09
C ARG A 80 6.97 -2.04 -0.19
N GLU A 81 6.39 -3.13 -0.66
CA GLU A 81 7.14 -4.31 -1.11
C GLU A 81 7.69 -4.07 -2.53
N ARG A 82 9.02 -3.92 -2.64
CA ARG A 82 9.78 -3.71 -3.88
C ARG A 82 9.82 -4.94 -4.81
N GLU A 83 8.91 -5.90 -4.64
CA GLU A 83 8.89 -7.14 -5.42
C GLU A 83 7.83 -7.12 -6.52
N ARG A 84 6.93 -6.13 -6.53
CA ARG A 84 5.82 -6.09 -7.49
C ARG A 84 6.20 -5.43 -8.80
N ILE A 85 5.74 -6.07 -9.88
CA ILE A 85 6.18 -5.84 -11.25
C ILE A 85 5.35 -4.74 -11.95
N GLY A 86 4.20 -4.33 -11.41
CA GLY A 86 3.33 -3.29 -11.95
C GLY A 86 3.31 -1.99 -11.11
N SER A 87 2.80 -0.89 -11.69
CA SER A 87 2.51 0.32 -10.91
C SER A 87 1.32 0.00 -10.00
N GLY A 88 1.55 -0.07 -8.69
CA GLY A 88 0.53 -0.47 -7.73
C GLY A 88 -0.74 0.36 -7.84
N THR A 89 -1.88 -0.26 -7.59
CA THR A 89 -3.17 0.42 -7.50
C THR A 89 -3.91 0.06 -6.21
N CYS A 90 -4.70 1.01 -5.74
CA CYS A 90 -5.44 0.90 -4.50
C CYS A 90 -6.63 -0.06 -4.65
N LYS A 91 -6.85 -0.89 -3.63
CA LYS A 91 -8.02 -1.74 -3.47
C LYS A 91 -8.40 -1.81 -2.00
N ASP A 92 -9.59 -1.31 -1.69
CA ASP A 92 -10.19 -1.28 -0.35
C ASP A 92 -9.27 -0.68 0.72
N GLY A 93 -8.57 0.40 0.36
CA GLY A 93 -7.65 1.12 1.25
C GLY A 93 -6.19 0.65 1.22
N PHE A 94 -5.89 -0.45 0.54
CA PHE A 94 -4.55 -1.03 0.48
C PHE A 94 -3.94 -0.90 -0.91
N CYS A 95 -2.63 -0.65 -1.00
CA CYS A 95 -1.92 -0.68 -2.27
C CYS A 95 -1.60 -2.11 -2.67
N VAL A 96 -2.60 -2.90 -3.08
CA VAL A 96 -2.44 -4.35 -3.31
C VAL A 96 -2.84 -4.84 -4.69
N SER A 97 -3.36 -3.97 -5.56
CA SER A 97 -3.65 -4.30 -6.96
C SER A 97 -2.58 -3.74 -7.89
N SER A 98 -2.76 -3.93 -9.19
CA SER A 98 -1.93 -3.31 -10.22
C SER A 98 -2.78 -2.90 -11.42
N VAL A 99 -2.25 -1.99 -12.23
CA VAL A 99 -2.90 -1.55 -13.48
C VAL A 99 -3.22 -2.71 -14.43
N CYS A 100 -2.40 -3.77 -14.45
CA CYS A 100 -2.68 -4.96 -15.25
C CYS A 100 -3.85 -5.75 -14.66
N LYS A 101 -3.85 -5.99 -13.35
CA LYS A 101 -4.91 -6.76 -12.66
C LYS A 101 -6.27 -6.09 -12.74
N ASP A 102 -6.29 -4.76 -12.59
CA ASP A 102 -7.53 -3.98 -12.70
C ASP A 102 -8.14 -4.04 -14.11
N ALA A 103 -7.32 -4.34 -15.13
CA ALA A 103 -7.74 -4.58 -16.50
C ALA A 103 -8.00 -6.06 -16.84
N GLY A 104 -7.97 -6.97 -15.86
CA GLY A 104 -8.12 -8.41 -16.08
C GLY A 104 -6.91 -9.08 -16.75
N LEU A 105 -5.72 -8.49 -16.59
CA LEU A 105 -4.45 -8.99 -17.10
C LEU A 105 -3.52 -9.38 -15.94
N GLU A 106 -2.40 -10.03 -16.25
CA GLU A 106 -1.34 -10.37 -15.30
C GLU A 106 -0.13 -9.46 -15.47
N ASP A 107 0.50 -9.10 -14.35
CA ASP A 107 1.81 -8.44 -14.34
C ASP A 107 2.89 -9.38 -14.90
N CYS A 108 3.78 -8.86 -15.74
CA CYS A 108 4.90 -9.62 -16.29
C CYS A 108 6.10 -8.71 -16.60
N VAL A 109 7.27 -9.31 -16.83
CA VAL A 109 8.49 -8.58 -17.19
C VAL A 109 8.66 -8.56 -18.72
N CYS A 110 8.80 -7.38 -19.30
CA CYS A 110 9.04 -7.25 -20.73
C CYS A 110 10.39 -7.87 -21.15
N SER A 111 10.34 -8.74 -22.16
CA SER A 111 11.53 -9.34 -22.77
C SER A 111 12.12 -8.38 -23.81
N HIS A 112 13.20 -7.68 -23.44
CA HIS A 112 14.17 -6.96 -24.30
C HIS A 112 13.87 -5.53 -24.82
N SER A 113 15.00 -4.81 -25.03
CA SER A 113 15.28 -3.39 -25.33
C SER A 113 15.40 -2.48 -24.10
N PHE A 114 16.62 -2.01 -23.80
CA PHE A 114 17.01 -1.13 -22.68
C PHE A 114 16.08 0.07 -22.42
N SER A 115 15.40 0.57 -23.45
CA SER A 115 14.43 1.68 -23.35
C SER A 115 13.03 1.31 -22.84
N LYS A 116 12.70 0.02 -22.73
CA LYS A 116 11.35 -0.49 -22.35
C LYS A 116 11.34 -1.29 -21.06
N VAL A 117 12.52 -1.50 -20.47
CA VAL A 117 12.72 -2.45 -19.37
C VAL A 117 12.01 -2.00 -18.08
N CYS A 118 11.88 -0.69 -17.89
CA CYS A 118 11.17 -0.09 -16.75
C CYS A 118 9.72 0.28 -17.02
N LYS A 119 9.16 -0.15 -18.15
CA LYS A 119 7.72 0.00 -18.40
C LYS A 119 6.96 -1.08 -17.66
N VAL A 120 5.76 -0.75 -17.20
CA VAL A 120 4.82 -1.78 -16.74
C VAL A 120 4.39 -2.61 -17.93
N CYS A 121 4.44 -3.93 -17.77
CA CYS A 121 4.08 -4.88 -18.82
C CYS A 121 3.02 -5.84 -18.30
N CYS A 122 2.07 -6.13 -19.18
CA CYS A 122 0.95 -7.00 -18.90
C CYS A 122 0.92 -8.16 -19.90
N ARG A 123 0.21 -9.23 -19.54
CA ARG A 123 -0.15 -10.33 -20.44
C ARG A 123 -1.55 -10.83 -20.10
N HIS A 124 -2.21 -11.47 -21.06
CA HIS A 124 -3.40 -12.27 -20.73
C HIS A 124 -3.02 -13.50 -19.90
N SER A 125 -3.91 -13.94 -19.02
CA SER A 125 -3.76 -15.17 -18.22
C SER A 125 -3.74 -16.47 -19.03
N LYS A 126 -3.95 -16.42 -20.35
CA LYS A 126 -3.90 -17.60 -21.21
C LYS A 126 -2.46 -18.08 -21.38
N LYS A 127 -2.24 -19.39 -21.25
CA LYS A 127 -0.94 -20.04 -21.47
C LYS A 127 -0.40 -19.68 -22.87
N GLY A 128 0.84 -19.20 -22.94
CA GLY A 128 1.48 -18.76 -24.19
C GLY A 128 1.28 -17.28 -24.55
N SER A 129 0.55 -16.51 -23.74
CA SER A 129 0.39 -15.07 -23.99
C SER A 129 1.72 -14.32 -23.84
N LYS A 130 2.06 -13.53 -24.86
CA LYS A 130 3.28 -12.72 -24.86
C LYS A 130 3.16 -11.55 -23.88
N CYS A 131 4.18 -11.35 -23.06
CA CYS A 131 4.30 -10.16 -22.22
C CYS A 131 4.56 -8.92 -23.09
N GLN A 132 3.70 -7.90 -22.96
CA GLN A 132 3.80 -6.67 -23.74
C GLN A 132 3.62 -5.45 -22.84
N PRO A 133 4.17 -4.28 -23.22
CA PRO A 133 3.95 -3.04 -22.46
C PRO A 133 2.46 -2.74 -22.29
N ALA A 134 2.07 -2.22 -21.12
CA ALA A 134 0.68 -1.93 -20.77
C ALA A 134 -0.04 -1.05 -21.81
N GLU A 135 0.67 -0.12 -22.46
CA GLU A 135 0.11 0.75 -23.49
C GLU A 135 -0.42 0.00 -24.73
N ARG A 136 0.06 -1.23 -24.99
CA ARG A 136 -0.44 -2.09 -26.07
C ARG A 136 -1.83 -2.66 -25.78
N PHE A 137 -2.22 -2.70 -24.50
CA PHE A 137 -3.57 -3.08 -24.05
C PHE A 137 -4.47 -1.85 -23.84
N GLY A 138 -4.03 -0.67 -24.27
CA GLY A 138 -4.76 0.59 -24.07
C GLY A 138 -4.60 1.21 -22.69
N LEU A 139 -3.78 0.63 -21.80
CA LEU A 139 -3.55 1.13 -20.45
C LEU A 139 -2.49 2.23 -20.49
N LYS A 140 -2.87 3.45 -20.09
CA LYS A 140 -1.99 4.62 -20.08
C LYS A 140 -2.10 5.36 -18.75
N SER A 141 -1.01 6.03 -18.37
CA SER A 141 -1.02 6.96 -17.25
C SER A 141 -1.72 8.25 -17.66
N ASN A 142 -2.26 8.99 -16.70
CA ASN A 142 -2.82 10.32 -16.96
C ASN A 142 -1.74 11.31 -17.42
N ASP A 143 -0.51 11.15 -16.90
CA ASP A 143 0.60 12.08 -17.11
C ASP A 143 1.58 11.64 -18.21
N SER A 144 1.43 10.41 -18.72
CA SER A 144 2.36 9.84 -19.69
C SER A 144 1.71 8.78 -20.57
N SER A 145 2.24 8.59 -21.78
CA SER A 145 1.73 7.60 -22.73
C SER A 145 1.94 6.13 -22.31
N TYR A 146 2.59 5.89 -21.16
CA TYR A 146 2.87 4.56 -20.59
C TYR A 146 3.09 4.63 -19.08
N PHE A 147 2.89 3.51 -18.39
CA PHE A 147 3.20 3.37 -16.97
C PHE A 147 4.66 2.98 -16.74
N HIS A 148 5.28 3.60 -15.75
CA HIS A 148 6.61 3.23 -15.26
C HIS A 148 6.50 2.29 -14.06
N ARG A 149 7.42 1.33 -13.97
CA ARG A 149 7.65 0.54 -12.75
C ARG A 149 8.27 1.44 -11.69
N ASP A 150 8.09 1.08 -10.43
CA ASP A 150 8.65 1.87 -9.34
C ASP A 150 10.19 1.79 -9.33
N PRO A 151 10.88 2.83 -8.82
CA PRO A 151 12.33 2.83 -8.71
C PRO A 151 12.85 1.66 -7.85
N GLY A 152 14.00 1.10 -8.22
CA GLY A 152 14.64 -0.02 -7.51
C GLY A 152 14.12 -1.41 -7.91
N ILE A 153 13.03 -1.49 -8.69
CA ILE A 153 12.52 -2.77 -9.19
C ILE A 153 13.44 -3.33 -10.27
N ILE A 154 13.78 -4.63 -10.17
CA ILE A 154 14.60 -5.33 -11.17
C ILE A 154 13.85 -5.37 -12.50
N CYS A 155 14.50 -4.86 -13.53
CA CYS A 155 13.86 -4.59 -14.80
C CYS A 155 14.23 -5.65 -15.87
N ALA A 156 15.42 -6.26 -15.82
CA ALA A 156 15.86 -7.31 -16.75
C ALA A 156 16.08 -8.65 -16.04
N GLN A 157 15.61 -9.77 -16.62
CA GLN A 157 15.80 -11.11 -16.04
C GLN A 157 17.26 -11.59 -16.07
N THR A 158 18.09 -11.02 -16.94
CA THR A 158 19.48 -11.47 -17.17
C THR A 158 20.52 -10.53 -16.59
N SER A 159 20.11 -9.43 -15.96
CA SER A 159 21.03 -8.40 -15.49
C SER A 159 20.39 -7.62 -14.34
N ASN A 160 21.16 -7.37 -13.28
CA ASN A 160 20.74 -6.65 -12.06
C ASN A 160 20.39 -5.16 -12.30
N TYR A 161 19.96 -4.79 -13.49
CA TYR A 161 19.51 -3.43 -13.78
C TYR A 161 18.22 -3.17 -13.00
N GLN A 162 18.23 -2.06 -12.28
CA GLN A 162 17.09 -1.53 -11.55
C GLN A 162 16.60 -0.26 -12.24
N CYS A 163 15.32 0.05 -12.04
CA CYS A 163 14.78 1.33 -12.48
C CYS A 163 15.31 2.47 -11.60
N ASN A 164 16.03 3.42 -12.20
CA ASN A 164 16.66 4.53 -11.49
C ASN A 164 15.75 5.77 -11.38
N LYS A 165 14.59 5.76 -12.05
CA LYS A 165 13.60 6.84 -12.09
C LYS A 165 12.20 6.27 -12.01
#